data_AF-A0A382TPB8-F1
#
_entry.id   AF-A0A382TPB8-F1
#
_cell.length_a   1.000
_cell.length_b   1.000
_cell.length_c   1.000
_cell.angle_alpha   90.00
_cell.angle_beta   90.00
_cell.angle_gamma   90.00
#
_symmetry.space_group_name_H-M   'P 1'
#
loop_
_entity.id
_entity.type
_entity.pdbx_description
1 polymer ?
#
loop_
_entity_poly.entity_id
_entity_poly.type
_entity_poly.pdbx_seq_one_letter_code
_entity_poly.pdbx_strand_id
1 'polypeptide(L)'
;MGYLIDEKDDHLQVTRDFGAQIIVTKTNHISFSSCYKTNNNGFTNYNGFLRYVNDLNISSIVTTFGCLEKGLLEFSARYCGLYDISTFAEFIRAWELDTSYLLDKNEKTEIYLMPDEELDNAMESYCHAENMKAEA
;
A
#
# COMPACT_ATOMS: atom_id res chain seq x y z
N MET A 1 -6.05 17.10 8.77
CA MET A 1 -6.31 16.05 7.78
C MET A 1 -6.86 14.85 8.53
N GLY A 2 -8.17 14.68 8.48
CA GLY A 2 -8.89 13.69 9.27
C GLY A 2 -9.30 12.51 8.40
N TYR A 3 -9.42 11.35 9.01
CA TYR A 3 -10.05 10.20 8.37
C TYR A 3 -11.53 10.49 8.14
N LEU A 4 -12.04 10.14 6.97
CA LEU A 4 -13.48 10.07 6.70
C LEU A 4 -13.92 8.65 6.98
N ILE A 5 -14.80 8.48 7.97
CA ILE A 5 -15.34 7.17 8.35
C ILE A 5 -16.77 7.09 7.81
N ASP A 6 -17.03 6.07 7.01
CA ASP A 6 -18.35 5.75 6.48
C ASP A 6 -18.75 4.37 7.02
N GLU A 7 -19.80 4.34 7.83
CA GLU A 7 -20.35 3.12 8.42
C GLU A 7 -21.50 2.64 7.54
N LYS A 8 -21.30 1.47 6.91
CA LYS A 8 -22.32 0.75 6.14
C LYS A 8 -22.82 -0.44 6.94
N ASP A 9 -23.97 -0.98 6.52
CA ASP A 9 -24.61 -2.12 7.18
C ASP A 9 -23.70 -3.36 7.25
N ASP A 10 -22.76 -3.53 6.31
CA ASP A 10 -21.89 -4.70 6.16
C ASP A 10 -20.39 -4.41 6.36
N HIS A 11 -19.96 -3.15 6.33
CA HIS A 11 -18.55 -2.79 6.49
C HIS A 11 -18.34 -1.38 7.06
N LEU A 12 -17.17 -1.19 7.68
CA LEU A 12 -16.63 0.13 7.99
C LEU A 12 -15.62 0.50 6.92
N GLN A 13 -15.79 1.68 6.34
CA GLN A 13 -14.86 2.22 5.37
C GLN A 13 -14.19 3.46 5.94
N VAL A 14 -12.86 3.48 5.87
CA VAL A 14 -12.04 4.61 6.30
C VAL A 14 -11.28 5.13 5.09
N THR A 15 -11.53 6.38 4.72
CA THR A 15 -10.87 7.06 3.60
C THR A 15 -9.96 8.17 4.12
N ARG A 16 -8.83 8.39 3.45
CA ARG A 16 -7.89 9.48 3.70
C ARG A 16 -7.57 10.18 2.38
N ASP A 17 -7.33 11.50 2.43
CA ASP A 17 -7.03 12.31 1.23
C ASP A 17 -5.81 11.80 0.46
N PHE A 18 -4.80 11.31 1.19
CA PHE A 18 -3.57 10.71 0.66
C PHE A 18 -3.29 9.44 1.45
N GLY A 19 -3.63 8.29 0.86
CA GLY A 19 -3.48 7.00 1.51
C GLY A 19 -4.48 5.98 0.98
N ALA A 20 -4.25 4.72 1.30
CA ALA A 20 -5.16 3.68 0.91
C ALA A 20 -6.40 3.69 1.79
N GLN A 21 -7.52 3.41 1.15
CA GLN A 21 -8.81 3.24 1.80
C GLN A 21 -8.79 1.95 2.61
N ILE A 22 -9.16 1.97 3.89
CA ILE A 22 -9.23 0.77 4.72
C ILE A 22 -10.69 0.35 4.82
N ILE A 23 -10.99 -0.87 4.42
CA ILE A 23 -12.31 -1.49 4.54
C ILE A 23 -12.22 -2.60 5.57
N VAL A 24 -13.06 -2.53 6.58
CA VAL A 24 -13.20 -3.56 7.62
C VAL A 24 -14.57 -4.19 7.49
N THR A 25 -14.61 -5.47 7.10
CA THR A 25 -15.86 -6.22 6.95
C THR A 25 -15.98 -7.24 8.08
N LYS A 26 -17.09 -7.21 8.81
CA LYS A 26 -17.39 -8.19 9.87
C LYS A 26 -18.31 -9.28 9.32
N THR A 27 -17.77 -10.48 9.17
CA THR A 27 -18.54 -11.69 8.85
C THR A 27 -18.33 -12.76 9.93
N ASN A 28 -18.01 -14.00 9.55
CA ASN A 28 -17.50 -15.03 10.47
C ASN A 28 -16.04 -14.76 10.90
N HIS A 29 -15.39 -13.77 10.28
CA HIS A 29 -14.03 -13.31 10.54
C HIS A 29 -13.99 -11.78 10.31
N ILE A 30 -12.90 -11.14 10.74
CA ILE A 30 -12.65 -9.72 10.46
C ILE A 30 -11.69 -9.66 9.28
N SER A 31 -12.13 -9.09 8.17
CA SER A 31 -11.29 -8.83 6.99
C SER A 31 -10.92 -7.37 6.95
N PHE A 32 -9.63 -7.11 6.72
CA PHE A 32 -9.07 -5.81 6.40
C PHE A 32 -8.70 -5.86 4.94
N SER A 33 -9.23 -4.94 4.14
CA SER A 33 -8.83 -4.79 2.74
C SER A 33 -8.58 -3.33 2.43
N SER A 34 -7.71 -3.12 1.46
CA SER A 34 -7.28 -1.79 1.10
C SER A 34 -6.70 -1.77 -0.30
N CYS A 35 -6.73 -0.61 -0.94
CA CYS A 35 -6.19 -0.45 -2.27
C CYS A 35 -5.43 0.87 -2.46
N TYR A 36 -4.36 0.78 -3.24
CA TYR A 36 -3.57 1.91 -3.73
C TYR A 36 -3.62 1.95 -5.25
N LYS A 37 -3.83 3.13 -5.82
CA LYS A 37 -3.59 3.36 -7.25
C LYS A 37 -2.09 3.40 -7.50
N THR A 38 -1.64 2.68 -8.51
CA THR A 38 -0.26 2.82 -8.98
C THR A 38 -0.13 4.06 -9.84
N ASN A 39 1.10 4.54 -9.98
CA ASN A 39 1.44 5.57 -10.93
C ASN A 39 1.57 5.01 -12.37
N ASN A 40 1.98 5.85 -13.31
CA ASN A 40 2.10 5.46 -14.71
C ASN A 40 3.15 4.35 -14.95
N ASN A 41 4.19 4.25 -14.11
CA ASN A 41 5.17 3.16 -14.18
C ASN A 41 4.55 1.83 -13.75
N GLY A 42 3.75 1.79 -12.68
CA GLY A 42 3.04 0.58 -12.26
C GLY A 42 2.06 0.08 -13.32
N PHE A 43 1.46 1.02 -14.06
CA PHE A 43 0.60 0.69 -15.19
C PHE A 43 1.37 0.22 -16.43
N THR A 44 2.41 0.93 -16.86
CA THR A 44 3.12 0.62 -18.11
C THR A 44 4.12 -0.52 -17.97
N ASN A 45 4.84 -0.61 -16.85
CA ASN A 45 5.79 -1.68 -16.52
C ASN A 45 5.16 -2.73 -15.60
N TYR A 46 4.09 -3.36 -16.07
CA TYR A 46 3.29 -4.28 -15.26
C TYR A 46 4.06 -5.50 -14.76
N ASN A 47 4.99 -6.05 -15.56
CA ASN A 47 5.82 -7.17 -15.11
C ASN A 47 6.76 -6.78 -13.97
N GLY A 48 7.30 -5.55 -14.00
CA GLY A 48 8.09 -5.01 -12.89
C GLY A 48 7.24 -4.81 -11.64
N PHE A 49 6.03 -4.28 -11.81
CA PHE A 49 5.06 -4.14 -10.73
C PHE A 49 4.69 -5.48 -10.08
N LEU A 50 4.43 -6.54 -10.86
CA LEU A 50 4.16 -7.88 -10.31
C LEU A 50 5.34 -8.45 -9.51
N ARG A 51 6.59 -8.15 -9.91
CA ARG A 51 7.77 -8.53 -9.13
C ARG A 51 7.81 -7.79 -7.80
N TYR A 52 7.52 -6.48 -7.81
CA TYR A 52 7.40 -5.70 -6.59
C TYR A 52 6.32 -6.26 -5.65
N VAL A 53 5.13 -6.62 -6.17
CA VAL A 53 4.07 -7.27 -5.39
C VAL A 53 4.54 -8.59 -4.77
N ASN A 54 5.32 -9.40 -5.51
CA ASN A 54 5.90 -10.62 -4.96
C ASN A 54 6.91 -10.34 -3.84
N ASP A 55 7.75 -9.31 -3.99
CA ASP A 55 8.73 -8.93 -2.96
C ASP A 55 8.04 -8.48 -1.65
N LEU A 56 6.91 -7.76 -1.77
CA LEU A 56 6.06 -7.42 -0.62
C LEU A 56 5.53 -8.67 0.07
N ASN A 57 4.99 -9.63 -0.68
CA ASN A 57 4.47 -10.88 -0.13
C ASN A 57 5.53 -11.77 0.52
N ILE A 58 6.78 -11.76 0.02
CA ILE A 58 7.89 -12.50 0.65
C ILE A 58 8.23 -11.94 2.03
N SER A 59 8.07 -10.62 2.21
CA SER A 59 8.44 -9.91 3.43
C SER A 59 7.28 -9.77 4.43
N SER A 60 6.06 -10.01 3.97
CA SER A 60 4.84 -9.80 4.73
C SER A 60 4.62 -10.85 5.82
N ILE A 61 4.07 -10.42 6.96
CA ILE A 61 3.77 -11.29 8.09
C ILE A 61 2.33 -11.78 8.05
N VAL A 62 1.37 -10.86 7.83
CA VAL A 62 -0.08 -11.15 7.91
C VAL A 62 -0.86 -10.65 6.69
N THR A 63 -0.24 -9.82 5.86
CA THR A 63 -0.88 -9.17 4.72
C THR A 63 -0.61 -9.92 3.41
N THR A 64 -1.64 -10.11 2.59
CA THR A 64 -1.48 -10.56 1.21
C THR A 64 -1.60 -9.36 0.30
N PHE A 65 -0.58 -9.12 -0.52
CA PHE A 65 -0.59 -8.10 -1.56
C PHE A 65 -0.98 -8.73 -2.90
N GLY A 66 -1.82 -8.04 -3.64
CA GLY A 66 -2.39 -8.52 -4.91
C GLY A 66 -2.58 -7.42 -5.92
N CYS A 67 -3.01 -7.82 -7.11
CA CYS A 67 -3.37 -6.91 -8.19
C CYS A 67 -4.78 -7.25 -8.67
N LEU A 68 -5.78 -6.50 -8.21
CA LEU A 68 -7.19 -6.69 -8.57
C LEU A 68 -7.43 -6.36 -10.05
N GLU A 69 -6.84 -5.24 -10.51
CA GLU A 69 -6.91 -4.75 -11.88
C GLU A 69 -5.57 -4.08 -12.22
N LYS A 70 -5.28 -3.95 -13.52
CA LYS A 70 -4.02 -3.33 -13.96
C LYS A 70 -3.91 -1.90 -13.42
N GLY A 71 -2.92 -1.67 -12.57
CA GLY A 71 -2.67 -0.37 -11.95
C GLY A 71 -3.32 -0.16 -10.58
N LEU A 72 -3.81 -1.24 -9.95
CA LEU A 72 -4.27 -1.23 -8.56
C LEU A 72 -3.46 -2.24 -7.74
N LEU A 73 -2.80 -1.75 -6.69
CA LEU A 73 -2.28 -2.60 -5.62
C LEU A 73 -3.39 -2.84 -4.61
N GLU A 74 -3.81 -4.08 -4.44
CA GLU A 74 -4.67 -4.49 -3.34
C GLU A 74 -3.82 -5.06 -2.21
N PHE A 75 -4.22 -4.85 -0.98
CA PHE A 75 -3.69 -5.59 0.15
C PHE A 75 -4.79 -5.92 1.15
N SER A 76 -4.75 -7.15 1.65
CA SER A 76 -5.74 -7.64 2.59
C SER A 76 -5.14 -8.53 3.66
N ALA A 77 -5.76 -8.53 4.83
CA ALA A 77 -5.43 -9.41 5.93
C ALA A 77 -6.71 -9.90 6.59
N ARG A 78 -6.67 -11.13 7.12
CA ARG A 78 -7.85 -11.76 7.73
C ARG A 78 -7.53 -12.22 9.14
N TYR A 79 -8.30 -11.73 10.10
CA TYR A 79 -8.28 -12.20 11.47
C TYR A 79 -9.36 -13.27 11.68
N CYS A 80 -8.92 -14.52 11.85
CA CYS A 80 -9.79 -15.70 12.07
C CYS A 80 -9.87 -16.13 13.54
N GLY A 81 -9.28 -15.37 14.48
CA GLY A 81 -9.28 -15.71 15.89
C GLY A 81 -10.64 -15.48 16.55
N LEU A 82 -10.90 -16.21 17.64
CA LEU A 82 -11.91 -15.78 18.61
C LEU A 82 -11.44 -14.43 19.17
N TYR A 83 -12.29 -13.40 19.14
CA TYR A 83 -11.91 -12.05 19.53
C TYR A 83 -11.35 -12.03 20.96
N ASP A 84 -10.02 -12.00 21.04
CA ASP A 84 -9.22 -11.75 22.22
C ASP A 84 -8.46 -10.45 21.97
N ILE A 85 -8.60 -9.49 22.89
CA ILE A 85 -8.08 -8.14 22.69
C ILE A 85 -6.57 -8.11 22.48
N SER A 86 -5.84 -8.99 23.15
CA SER A 86 -4.38 -9.05 23.06
C SER A 86 -3.94 -9.57 21.70
N THR A 87 -4.52 -10.70 21.28
CA THR A 87 -4.25 -11.34 19.98
C THR A 87 -4.69 -10.43 18.82
N PHE A 88 -5.83 -9.76 18.96
CA PHE A 88 -6.32 -8.82 17.96
C PHE A 88 -5.39 -7.60 17.85
N ALA A 89 -4.91 -7.05 18.98
CA ALA A 89 -3.96 -5.94 18.96
C ALA A 89 -2.61 -6.34 18.33
N GLU A 90 -2.14 -7.58 18.52
CA GLU A 90 -0.96 -8.11 17.84
C GLU A 90 -1.17 -8.20 16.33
N PHE A 91 -2.33 -8.69 15.90
CA PHE A 91 -2.69 -8.74 14.49
C PHE A 91 -2.71 -7.33 13.86
N ILE A 92 -3.33 -6.34 14.52
CA ILE A 92 -3.35 -4.96 14.03
C ILE A 92 -1.93 -4.39 13.90
N ARG A 93 -1.07 -4.60 14.91
CA ARG A 93 0.33 -4.15 14.83
C ARG A 93 1.10 -4.79 13.68
N ALA A 94 0.92 -6.08 13.45
CA ALA A 94 1.55 -6.77 12.32
C ALA A 94 1.03 -6.25 10.98
N TRP A 95 -0.28 -6.00 10.87
CA TRP A 95 -0.89 -5.43 9.69
C TRP A 95 -0.43 -4.00 9.40
N GLU A 96 -0.32 -3.14 10.43
CA GLU A 96 0.24 -1.79 10.29
C GLU A 96 1.71 -1.82 9.86
N LEU A 97 2.51 -2.76 10.38
CA LEU A 97 3.90 -2.95 9.95
C LEU A 97 3.95 -3.35 8.47
N ASP A 98 3.15 -4.32 8.04
CA ASP A 98 3.13 -4.74 6.63
C ASP A 98 2.67 -3.61 5.70
N THR A 99 1.63 -2.88 6.08
CA THR A 99 0.96 -1.92 5.19
C THR A 99 1.51 -0.50 5.25
N SER A 100 2.28 -0.15 6.27
CA SER A 100 2.98 1.13 6.35
C SER A 100 4.48 0.93 6.14
N TYR A 101 5.12 0.12 6.97
CA TYR A 101 6.58 0.01 6.96
C TYR A 101 7.12 -0.73 5.73
N LEU A 102 6.53 -1.86 5.30
CA LEU A 102 7.03 -2.55 4.11
C LEU A 102 6.80 -1.73 2.84
N LEU A 103 5.69 -1.00 2.74
CA LEU A 103 5.47 -0.07 1.64
C LEU A 103 6.53 1.05 1.71
N ASP A 104 6.69 1.74 2.83
CA ASP A 104 7.64 2.86 2.95
C ASP A 104 9.11 2.46 2.73
N LYS A 105 9.50 1.23 3.07
CA LYS A 105 10.91 0.79 3.00
C LYS A 105 11.31 0.10 1.71
N ASN A 106 10.35 -0.36 0.92
CA ASN A 106 10.68 -0.99 -0.34
C ASN A 106 11.05 0.09 -1.36
N GLU A 107 12.28 0.07 -1.85
CA GLU A 107 12.81 1.03 -2.84
C GLU A 107 11.95 1.13 -4.11
N LYS A 108 11.19 0.08 -4.44
CA LYS A 108 10.31 0.04 -5.61
C LYS A 108 8.95 0.71 -5.37
N THR A 109 8.60 1.00 -4.11
CA THR A 109 7.39 1.75 -3.77
C THR A 109 7.41 3.13 -4.40
N GLU A 110 8.56 3.82 -4.36
CA GLU A 110 8.73 5.11 -5.03
C GLU A 110 8.54 4.99 -6.55
N ILE A 111 9.02 3.91 -7.14
CA ILE A 111 8.93 3.68 -8.58
C ILE A 111 7.47 3.48 -9.02
N TYR A 112 6.68 2.75 -8.24
CA TYR A 112 5.35 2.26 -8.67
C TYR A 112 4.15 2.93 -8.00
N LEU A 113 4.30 3.52 -6.81
CA LEU A 113 3.21 4.08 -6.01
C LEU A 113 3.35 5.58 -5.72
N MET A 114 4.52 6.19 -5.94
CA MET A 114 4.67 7.65 -5.79
C MET A 114 3.78 8.37 -6.82
N PRO A 115 3.02 9.41 -6.42
CA PRO A 115 2.22 10.19 -7.35
C PRO A 115 3.05 10.68 -8.54
N ASP A 116 2.49 10.63 -9.76
CA ASP A 116 3.23 11.00 -10.98
C ASP A 116 3.81 12.43 -10.89
N GLU A 117 3.09 13.38 -10.28
CA GLU A 117 3.57 14.75 -10.06
C GLU A 117 4.82 14.82 -9.17
N GLU A 118 4.92 13.95 -8.16
CA GLU A 118 6.09 13.88 -7.27
C GLU A 118 7.26 13.16 -7.96
N LEU A 119 6.95 12.16 -8.78
CA LEU A 119 7.94 11.43 -9.57
C LEU A 119 8.62 12.34 -10.60
N ASP A 120 7.86 13.18 -11.31
CA ASP A 120 8.39 14.15 -12.27
C ASP A 120 9.36 15.14 -11.60
N ASN A 121 8.98 15.67 -10.43
CA ASN A 121 9.84 16.55 -9.62
C ASN A 121 11.13 15.87 -9.14
N ALA A 122 11.03 14.60 -8.73
CA ALA A 122 12.20 13.81 -8.34
C ALA A 122 13.14 13.59 -9.53
N MET A 123 12.59 13.24 -10.70
CA MET A 123 13.37 13.04 -11.93
C MET A 123 14.07 14.32 -12.39
N GLU A 124 13.38 15.46 -12.37
CA GLU A 124 13.99 16.77 -12.69
C GLU A 124 15.16 17.10 -11.76
N SER A 125 15.01 16.82 -10.46
CA SER A 125 16.06 17.01 -9.45
C SER A 125 17.27 16.11 -9.71
N TYR A 126 17.05 14.85 -10.08
CA TYR A 126 18.13 13.92 -10.47
C TYR A 126 18.87 14.40 -11.72
N CYS A 127 18.15 14.82 -12.76
CA CYS A 127 18.75 15.35 -13.99
C CYS A 127 19.60 16.61 -13.71
N HIS A 128 19.11 17.51 -12.85
CA HIS A 128 19.89 18.68 -12.43
C HIS A 128 21.17 18.30 -11.67
N ALA A 129 21.10 17.32 -10.76
CA ALA A 129 22.26 16.87 -9.99
C ALA A 129 23.32 16.18 -10.87
N GLU A 130 22.90 15.36 -11.83
CA GLU A 130 23.80 14.71 -12.79
C GLU A 130 24.45 15.72 -13.74
N ASN A 131 23.69 16.72 -14.23
CA ASN A 131 24.25 17.79 -15.07
C ASN A 131 25.32 18.61 -14.32
N MET A 132 25.08 18.96 -13.05
CA MET A 132 26.08 19.68 -12.24
C MET A 132 27.35 18.85 -11.98
N LYS A 133 27.26 17.53 -11.91
CA LYS A 133 28.43 16.65 -11.79
C LYS A 133 29.19 16.48 -13.10
N ALA A 134 28.50 16.54 -14.24
CA ALA A 134 29.13 16.45 -15.55
C ALA A 134 29.85 17.74 -15.97
N GLU A 135 29.48 18.88 -15.38
CA GLU A 135 30.08 20.20 -15.63
C GLU A 135 31.22 20.58 -14.65
N ALA A 136 31.54 19.72 -13.67
CA ALA A 136 32.59 19.90 -12.65
C ALA A 136 33.86 19.09 -12.97
#